data_AF-A0A530K6D1-F1
#
_entry.id   AF-A0A530K6D1-F1
#
_cell.length_a   1.000
_cell.length_b   1.000
_cell.length_c   1.000
_cell.angle_alpha   90.00
_cell.angle_beta   90.00
_cell.angle_gamma   90.00
#
_symmetry.space_group_name_H-M   'P 1'
#
loop_
_entity.id
_entity.type
_entity.pdbx_description
1 polymer ?
#
loop_
_entity_poly.entity_id
_entity_poly.type
_entity_poly.pdbx_seq_one_letter_code
_entity_poly.pdbx_strand_id
1 'polypeptide(L)'
;MSDISFHDLSSIDADQRASLLKRAEADLTVFVDKVRPIIQTVRDEGDAALIRFARELDKANVAEGGLQVSEREFDAAFDKVEKDVVESIRFGIDNIRRFHEEQKPETMWLKEVRPGAYAGDRYTPIASVALYVPRGKGAFPSVTMMTSVPA
;
A
#
# COMPACT_ATOMS: atom_id res chain seq x y z
N MET A 1 8.70 14.94 26.78
CA MET A 1 8.87 15.71 25.54
C MET A 1 10.10 15.11 24.87
N SER A 2 9.97 14.61 23.64
CA SER A 2 11.12 14.08 22.93
C SER A 2 12.06 15.25 22.60
N ASP A 3 13.31 15.19 23.06
CA ASP A 3 14.31 16.21 22.74
C ASP A 3 14.53 16.22 21.22
N ILE A 4 14.29 17.37 20.59
CA ILE A 4 14.55 17.59 19.16
C ILE A 4 16.00 18.05 19.03
N SER A 5 16.82 17.27 18.33
CA SER A 5 18.23 17.61 18.05
C SER A 5 18.35 18.49 16.80
N PHE A 6 19.06 19.60 16.92
CA PHE A 6 19.44 20.46 15.80
C PHE A 6 20.91 20.25 15.46
N HIS A 7 21.22 20.11 14.17
CA HIS A 7 22.58 19.94 13.67
C HIS A 7 22.88 21.02 12.61
N ASP A 8 23.97 21.76 12.78
CA ASP A 8 24.49 22.65 11.74
C ASP A 8 25.47 21.86 10.87
N LEU A 9 25.08 21.59 9.62
CA LEU A 9 25.92 20.80 8.71
C LEU A 9 27.29 21.44 8.49
N SER A 10 27.39 22.78 8.56
CA SER A 10 28.66 23.48 8.34
C SER A 10 29.68 23.28 9.47
N SER A 11 29.23 22.86 10.65
CA SER A 11 30.07 22.70 11.85
C SER A 11 30.45 21.25 12.17
N ILE A 12 30.03 20.29 11.34
CA ILE A 12 30.29 18.86 11.53
C ILE A 12 31.10 18.26 10.38
N ASP A 13 31.91 17.26 10.72
CA ASP A 13 32.78 16.56 9.78
C ASP A 13 32.03 15.52 8.91
N ALA A 14 32.76 14.88 8.00
CA ALA A 14 32.19 13.91 7.08
C ALA A 14 31.61 12.68 7.79
N ASP A 15 32.22 12.21 8.88
CA ASP A 15 31.79 11.03 9.62
C ASP A 15 30.52 11.32 10.43
N GLN A 16 30.46 12.50 11.03
CA GLN A 16 29.27 13.01 11.71
C GLN A 16 28.10 13.17 10.73
N ARG A 17 28.34 13.72 9.54
CA ARG A 17 27.31 13.81 8.48
C ARG A 17 26.84 12.43 8.02
N ALA A 18 27.76 11.51 7.78
CA ALA A 18 27.41 10.14 7.41
C ALA A 18 26.57 9.46 8.50
N SER A 19 26.86 9.73 9.77
CA SER A 19 26.08 9.23 10.91
C SER A 19 24.63 9.73 10.90
N LEU A 20 24.39 11.00 10.56
CA LEU A 20 23.02 11.56 10.46
C LEU A 20 22.20 10.90 9.34
N LEU A 21 22.85 10.35 8.33
CA LEU A 21 22.20 9.67 7.20
C LEU A 21 21.99 8.17 7.46
N LYS A 22 22.55 7.62 8.55
CA LYS A 22 22.27 6.25 8.95
C LYS A 22 20.80 6.14 9.33
N ARG A 23 20.05 5.35 8.55
CA ARG A 23 18.73 4.91 8.96
C ARG A 23 18.91 3.78 9.97
N ALA A 24 18.03 3.72 10.97
CA ALA A 24 17.97 2.56 11.84
C ALA A 24 17.56 1.34 10.98
N GLU A 25 18.53 0.54 10.58
CA GLU A 25 18.28 -0.78 10.02
C GLU A 25 17.99 -1.71 11.20
N ALA A 26 16.71 -1.95 11.46
CA ALA A 26 16.32 -2.96 12.42
C ALA A 26 16.69 -4.34 11.85
N ASP A 27 17.36 -5.18 12.65
CA ASP A 27 17.48 -6.60 12.33
C ASP A 27 16.06 -7.20 12.21
N LEU A 28 15.69 -7.55 10.99
CA LEU A 28 14.35 -8.05 10.69
C LEU A 28 14.14 -9.51 11.10
N THR A 29 15.21 -10.24 11.45
CA THR A 29 15.18 -11.69 11.71
C THR A 29 14.14 -12.07 12.74
N VAL A 30 14.08 -11.33 13.85
CA VAL A 30 13.12 -11.56 14.94
C VAL A 30 11.66 -11.41 14.48
N PHE A 31 11.39 -10.53 13.51
CA PHE A 31 10.05 -10.39 12.93
C PHE A 31 9.75 -11.52 11.95
N VAL A 32 10.71 -11.91 11.11
CA VAL A 32 10.55 -13.01 10.16
C VAL A 32 10.20 -14.31 10.87
N ASP A 33 10.87 -14.62 11.98
CA ASP A 33 10.62 -15.84 12.75
C ASP A 33 9.22 -15.88 13.37
N LYS A 34 8.63 -14.71 13.67
CA LYS A 34 7.25 -14.59 14.16
C LYS A 34 6.20 -14.63 13.05
N VAL A 35 6.51 -14.06 11.89
CA VAL A 35 5.57 -13.97 10.75
C VAL A 35 5.48 -15.28 9.97
N ARG A 36 6.58 -16.04 9.87
CA ARG A 36 6.62 -17.30 9.12
C ARG A 36 5.54 -18.31 9.56
N PRO A 37 5.32 -18.56 10.87
CA PRO A 37 4.23 -19.42 11.32
C PRO A 37 2.84 -18.91 10.90
N ILE A 38 2.58 -17.61 10.98
CA ILE A 38 1.28 -17.01 10.57
C ILE A 38 1.01 -17.30 9.10
N ILE A 39 2.00 -17.06 8.23
CA ILE A 39 1.88 -17.34 6.78
C ILE A 39 1.59 -18.82 6.55
N GLN A 40 2.30 -19.71 7.23
CA GLN A 40 2.11 -21.15 7.08
C GLN A 40 0.70 -21.58 7.51
N THR A 41 0.24 -21.11 8.66
CA THR A 41 -1.09 -21.40 9.17
C THR A 41 -2.21 -20.89 8.24
N VAL A 42 -2.07 -19.70 7.65
CA VAL A 42 -3.03 -19.20 6.65
C VAL A 42 -3.01 -20.04 5.38
N ARG A 43 -1.85 -20.54 4.95
CA ARG A 43 -1.75 -21.44 3.78
C ARG A 43 -2.46 -22.77 4.02
N ASP A 44 -2.34 -23.33 5.22
CA ASP A 44 -2.85 -24.66 5.54
C ASP A 44 -4.35 -24.63 5.89
N GLU A 45 -4.83 -23.56 6.53
CA GLU A 45 -6.18 -23.48 7.10
C GLU A 45 -7.09 -22.41 6.45
N GLY A 46 -6.55 -21.55 5.59
CA GLY A 46 -7.32 -20.52 4.87
C GLY A 46 -8.07 -19.55 5.80
N ASP A 47 -9.35 -19.31 5.49
CA ASP A 47 -10.20 -18.33 6.18
C ASP A 47 -10.36 -18.60 7.69
N ALA A 48 -10.31 -19.86 8.11
CA ALA A 48 -10.39 -20.22 9.52
C ALA A 48 -9.21 -19.62 10.32
N ALA A 49 -8.00 -19.63 9.74
CA ALA A 49 -6.83 -18.98 10.33
C ALA A 49 -6.95 -17.45 10.30
N LEU A 50 -7.45 -16.88 9.20
CA LEU A 50 -7.64 -15.43 9.10
C LEU A 50 -8.61 -14.91 10.16
N ILE A 51 -9.76 -15.57 10.35
CA ILE A 51 -10.74 -15.21 11.37
C ILE A 51 -10.15 -15.34 12.78
N ARG A 52 -9.37 -16.40 13.04
CA ARG A 52 -8.68 -16.58 14.31
C ARG A 52 -7.68 -15.45 14.58
N PHE A 53 -6.81 -15.13 13.62
CA PHE A 53 -5.84 -14.05 13.77
C PHE A 53 -6.48 -12.67 13.88
N ALA A 54 -7.58 -12.39 13.18
CA ALA A 54 -8.34 -11.15 13.34
C ALA A 54 -8.85 -10.97 14.78
N ARG A 55 -9.32 -12.05 15.42
CA ARG A 55 -9.75 -12.04 16.83
C ARG A 55 -8.57 -11.92 17.79
N GLU A 56 -7.47 -12.59 17.52
CA GLU A 56 -6.31 -12.64 18.42
C GLU A 56 -5.47 -11.36 18.38
N LEU A 57 -5.17 -10.86 17.18
CA LEU A 57 -4.28 -9.71 16.94
C LEU A 57 -5.03 -8.38 16.97
N ASP A 58 -6.14 -8.29 16.23
CA ASP A 58 -6.88 -7.02 16.08
C ASP A 58 -8.04 -6.89 17.07
N LYS A 59 -8.36 -7.97 17.81
CA LYS A 59 -9.55 -8.06 18.68
C LYS A 59 -10.85 -7.82 17.90
N ALA A 60 -10.84 -8.10 16.59
CA ALA A 60 -11.99 -7.93 15.73
C ALA A 60 -12.95 -9.12 15.86
N ASN A 61 -14.24 -8.82 16.00
CA ASN A 61 -15.29 -9.86 15.99
C ASN A 61 -15.74 -10.15 14.56
N VAL A 62 -14.97 -10.98 13.85
CA VAL A 62 -15.30 -11.42 12.48
C VAL A 62 -16.03 -12.76 12.54
N ALA A 63 -17.22 -12.81 11.95
CA ALA A 63 -17.99 -14.03 11.78
C ALA A 63 -17.49 -14.85 10.57
N GLU A 64 -17.87 -16.12 10.49
CA GLU A 64 -17.64 -16.92 9.30
C GLU A 64 -18.34 -16.29 8.08
N GLY A 65 -17.62 -16.20 6.95
CA GLY A 65 -18.07 -15.45 5.77
C GLY A 65 -17.99 -13.92 5.90
N GLY A 66 -17.58 -13.38 7.05
CA GLY A 66 -17.51 -11.95 7.32
C GLY A 66 -16.18 -11.27 6.97
N LEU A 67 -15.27 -11.95 6.27
CA LEU A 67 -13.99 -11.39 5.84
C LEU A 67 -14.15 -10.34 4.73
N GLN A 68 -15.16 -10.50 3.88
CA GLN A 68 -15.50 -9.56 2.83
C GLN A 68 -16.55 -8.57 3.33
N VAL A 69 -16.27 -7.28 3.17
CA VAL A 69 -17.22 -6.20 3.46
C VAL A 69 -18.38 -6.24 2.45
N SER A 70 -19.60 -6.15 2.93
CA SER A 70 -20.83 -6.16 2.12
C SER A 70 -21.17 -4.79 1.53
N GLU A 71 -21.94 -4.75 0.45
CA GLU A 71 -22.44 -3.49 -0.15
C GLU A 71 -23.20 -2.63 0.86
N ARG A 72 -24.02 -3.26 1.71
CA ARG A 72 -24.75 -2.57 2.78
C ARG A 72 -23.83 -1.87 3.79
N GLU A 73 -22.67 -2.46 4.08
CA GLU A 73 -21.68 -1.82 4.96
C GLU A 73 -21.01 -0.63 4.30
N PHE A 74 -20.80 -0.66 2.97
CA PHE A 74 -20.36 0.51 2.21
C PHE A 74 -21.39 1.63 2.24
N ASP A 75 -22.67 1.33 1.99
CA ASP A 75 -23.76 2.33 2.06
C ASP A 75 -23.83 2.98 3.45
N ALA A 76 -23.83 2.14 4.50
CA ALA A 76 -23.84 2.62 5.88
C ALA A 76 -22.58 3.42 6.25
N ALA A 77 -21.45 3.20 5.57
CA ALA A 77 -20.25 4.00 5.76
C ALA A 77 -20.39 5.38 5.09
N PHE A 78 -20.96 5.45 3.88
CA PHE A 78 -21.24 6.74 3.22
C PHE A 78 -22.17 7.63 4.04
N ASP A 79 -23.16 7.06 4.72
CA ASP A 79 -24.06 7.80 5.61
C ASP A 79 -23.36 8.39 6.84
N LYS A 80 -22.18 7.87 7.22
CA LYS A 80 -21.42 8.29 8.39
C LYS A 80 -20.32 9.31 8.07
N VAL A 81 -19.99 9.48 6.80
CA VAL A 81 -18.91 10.38 6.37
C VAL A 81 -19.50 11.71 5.93
N GLU A 82 -18.95 12.80 6.44
CA GLU A 82 -19.36 14.14 6.04
C GLU A 82 -19.15 14.35 4.53
N LYS A 83 -20.11 15.02 3.88
CA LYS A 83 -20.09 15.26 2.43
C LYS A 83 -18.79 15.92 1.96
N ASP A 84 -18.28 16.89 2.72
CA ASP A 84 -17.06 17.63 2.37
C ASP A 84 -15.82 16.72 2.38
N VAL A 85 -15.79 15.69 3.23
CA VAL A 85 -14.73 14.68 3.24
C VAL A 85 -14.82 13.81 1.99
N VAL A 86 -16.02 13.39 1.61
CA VAL A 86 -16.24 12.61 0.37
C VAL A 86 -15.79 13.41 -0.85
N GLU A 87 -16.17 14.68 -0.94
CA GLU A 87 -15.77 15.54 -2.06
C GLU A 87 -14.25 15.78 -2.09
N SER A 88 -13.61 15.93 -0.93
CA SER A 88 -12.16 16.04 -0.84
C SER A 88 -11.44 14.77 -1.34
N ILE A 89 -11.97 13.58 -1.01
CA ILE A 89 -11.45 12.30 -1.51
C ILE A 89 -11.64 12.20 -3.03
N ARG A 90 -12.81 12.57 -3.55
CA ARG A 90 -13.09 12.57 -5.00
C ARG A 90 -12.16 13.51 -5.76
N PHE A 91 -11.93 14.71 -5.25
CA PHE A 91 -10.97 15.66 -5.81
C PHE A 91 -9.55 15.09 -5.85
N GLY A 92 -9.11 14.45 -4.77
CA GLY A 92 -7.80 13.79 -4.74
C GLY A 92 -7.69 12.64 -5.74
N ILE A 93 -8.72 11.81 -5.87
CA ILE A 93 -8.78 10.71 -6.86
C ILE A 93 -8.66 11.26 -8.29
N ASP A 94 -9.36 12.35 -8.62
CA ASP A 94 -9.30 12.97 -9.95
C ASP A 94 -7.88 13.43 -10.29
N ASN A 95 -7.21 14.13 -9.36
CA ASN A 95 -5.83 14.57 -9.56
C ASN A 95 -4.85 13.40 -9.73
N ILE A 96 -4.98 12.36 -8.89
CA ILE A 96 -4.15 11.15 -8.99
C ILE A 96 -4.37 10.47 -10.34
N ARG A 97 -5.62 10.33 -10.77
CA ARG A 97 -5.96 9.69 -12.05
C ARG A 97 -5.38 10.45 -13.22
N ARG A 98 -5.56 11.77 -13.27
CA ARG A 98 -5.01 12.62 -14.35
C ARG A 98 -3.51 12.42 -14.49
N PHE A 99 -2.78 12.40 -13.38
CA PHE A 99 -1.34 12.20 -13.42
C PHE A 99 -0.94 10.79 -13.90
N HIS A 100 -1.59 9.73 -13.40
CA HIS A 100 -1.22 8.37 -13.76
C HIS A 100 -1.66 7.96 -15.18
N GLU A 101 -2.74 8.54 -15.72
CA GLU A 101 -3.09 8.35 -17.14
C GLU A 101 -2.01 8.93 -18.07
N GLU A 102 -1.41 10.07 -17.75
CA GLU A 102 -0.29 10.65 -18.52
C GLU A 102 0.99 9.80 -18.43
N GLN A 103 1.13 8.97 -17.39
CA GLN A 103 2.27 8.04 -17.22
C GLN A 103 2.05 6.69 -17.89
N LYS A 104 0.81 6.38 -18.29
CA LYS A 104 0.44 5.08 -18.83
C LYS A 104 1.19 4.83 -20.14
N PRO A 105 1.94 3.73 -20.26
CA PRO A 105 2.64 3.43 -21.51
C PRO A 105 1.63 3.13 -22.62
N GLU A 106 2.03 3.37 -23.86
CA GLU A 106 1.28 2.88 -25.02
C GLU A 106 1.12 1.35 -24.93
N THR A 107 -0.01 0.81 -25.39
CA THR A 107 -0.27 -0.63 -25.27
C THR A 107 0.81 -1.50 -25.93
N MET A 108 1.33 -1.05 -27.06
CA MET A 108 2.39 -1.71 -27.80
C MET A 108 3.04 -0.71 -28.74
N TRP A 109 4.35 -0.83 -28.92
CA TRP A 109 5.07 -0.18 -30.01
C TRP A 109 5.93 -1.20 -30.76
N LEU A 110 6.18 -0.95 -32.04
CA LEU A 110 7.02 -1.79 -32.88
C LEU A 110 7.88 -0.91 -33.78
N LYS A 111 9.13 -1.32 -33.97
CA LYS A 111 10.08 -0.69 -34.88
C LYS A 111 10.67 -1.73 -35.81
N GLU A 112 10.68 -1.43 -37.11
CA GLU A 112 11.41 -2.22 -38.08
C GLU A 112 12.93 -2.00 -37.86
N VAL A 113 13.62 -3.06 -37.46
CA VAL A 113 15.07 -3.04 -37.19
C VAL A 113 15.86 -3.34 -38.46
N ARG A 114 15.30 -4.18 -39.33
CA ARG A 114 15.77 -4.52 -40.67
C ARG A 114 14.55 -4.83 -41.54
N PRO A 115 14.64 -4.76 -42.88
CA PRO A 115 13.50 -5.09 -43.76
C PRO A 115 12.86 -6.42 -43.40
N GLY A 116 11.59 -6.38 -42.97
CA GLY A 116 10.80 -7.53 -42.55
C GLY A 116 11.00 -8.01 -41.10
N ALA A 117 11.86 -7.37 -40.30
CA ALA A 117 12.15 -7.74 -38.91
C ALA A 117 11.78 -6.60 -37.95
N TYR A 118 10.82 -6.86 -37.06
CA TYR A 118 10.27 -5.89 -36.11
C TYR A 118 10.60 -6.24 -34.66
N ALA A 119 10.88 -5.23 -33.85
CA ALA A 119 11.09 -5.36 -32.41
C ALA A 119 10.41 -4.20 -31.67
N GLY A 120 9.94 -4.45 -30.45
CA GLY A 120 9.35 -3.44 -29.58
C GLY A 120 8.73 -4.08 -28.35
N ASP A 121 8.01 -3.28 -27.56
CA ASP A 121 7.44 -3.73 -26.30
C ASP A 121 5.92 -3.82 -26.38
N ARG A 122 5.36 -4.75 -25.61
CA ARG A 122 3.93 -4.85 -25.34
C ARG A 122 3.72 -4.73 -23.83
N TYR A 123 2.91 -3.76 -23.42
CA TYR A 123 2.58 -3.55 -22.01
C TYR A 123 1.21 -4.14 -21.73
N THR A 124 1.13 -5.00 -20.71
CA THR A 124 -0.12 -5.63 -20.26
C THR A 124 -0.25 -5.48 -18.75
N PRO A 125 -1.45 -5.24 -18.22
CA PRO A 125 -1.66 -5.10 -16.79
C PRO A 125 -1.41 -6.42 -16.05
N ILE A 126 -1.09 -6.32 -14.77
CA ILE A 126 -1.07 -7.48 -13.87
C ILE A 126 -2.52 -7.93 -13.67
N ALA A 127 -2.79 -9.22 -13.86
CA ALA A 127 -4.16 -9.74 -13.87
C ALA A 127 -4.90 -9.62 -12.51
N SER A 128 -4.16 -9.64 -11.40
CA SER A 128 -4.70 -9.47 -10.05
C SER A 128 -3.64 -8.87 -9.13
N VAL A 129 -4.03 -7.85 -8.38
CA VAL A 129 -3.19 -7.18 -7.39
C VAL A 129 -3.92 -7.09 -6.05
N ALA A 130 -3.18 -7.21 -4.95
CA ALA A 130 -3.70 -7.05 -3.61
C ALA A 130 -3.14 -5.76 -3.01
N LEU A 131 -4.01 -4.91 -2.47
CA LEU A 131 -3.65 -3.61 -1.91
C LEU A 131 -3.83 -3.65 -0.39
N TYR A 132 -2.74 -3.47 0.36
CA TYR A 132 -2.78 -3.43 1.82
C TYR A 132 -2.84 -1.99 2.31
N VAL A 133 -3.86 -1.67 3.10
CA VAL A 133 -4.04 -0.37 3.72
C VAL A 133 -3.88 -0.55 5.23
N PRO A 134 -2.78 -0.06 5.84
CA PRO A 134 -2.58 -0.21 7.27
C PRO A 134 -3.64 0.57 8.05
N ARG A 135 -3.97 0.08 9.23
CA ARG A 135 -4.77 0.80 10.22
C ARG A 135 -3.97 0.86 11.52
N GLY A 136 -3.89 2.04 12.11
CA GLY A 136 -3.13 2.27 13.34
C GLY A 136 -3.79 3.38 14.16
N LYS A 137 -3.05 4.47 14.42
CA LYS A 137 -3.58 5.66 15.13
C LYS A 137 -4.65 6.45 14.34
N GLY A 138 -4.88 6.10 13.07
CA GLY A 138 -5.83 6.77 12.20
C GLY A 138 -6.20 5.96 10.96
N ALA A 139 -7.03 6.53 10.11
CA ALA A 139 -7.38 6.03 8.79
C ALA A 139 -6.50 6.70 7.73
N PHE A 140 -6.11 5.94 6.69
CA PHE A 140 -5.21 6.41 5.64
C PHE A 140 -5.85 6.27 4.24
N PRO A 141 -6.93 7.01 3.94
CA PRO A 141 -7.60 6.94 2.64
C PRO A 141 -6.67 7.28 1.47
N SER A 142 -5.65 8.12 1.72
CA SER A 142 -4.63 8.45 0.72
C SER A 142 -3.84 7.24 0.22
N VAL A 143 -3.54 6.24 1.08
CA VAL A 143 -2.85 5.01 0.65
C VAL A 143 -3.75 4.20 -0.28
N THR A 144 -5.03 4.06 0.07
CA THR A 144 -6.02 3.42 -0.82
C THR A 144 -6.08 4.14 -2.16
N MET A 145 -6.21 5.47 -2.16
CA MET A 145 -6.28 6.26 -3.39
C MET A 145 -5.03 6.09 -4.26
N MET A 146 -3.84 6.22 -3.67
CA MET A 146 -2.57 6.14 -4.39
C MET A 146 -2.25 4.74 -4.92
N THR A 147 -2.84 3.68 -4.35
CA THR A 147 -2.57 2.30 -4.78
C THR A 147 -3.66 1.74 -5.68
N SER A 148 -4.92 2.13 -5.48
CA SER A 148 -6.07 1.61 -6.25
C SER A 148 -6.35 2.37 -7.54
N VAL A 149 -6.02 3.66 -7.62
CA VAL A 149 -6.22 4.46 -8.85
C VAL A 149 -5.28 4.04 -9.98
N PRO A 150 -3.97 3.79 -9.76
CA PRO A 150 -3.08 3.36 -10.85
C PRO A 150 -3.13 1.85 -11.14
N ALA A 151 -3.76 1.05 -10.28
CA ALA A 151 -3.93 -0.39 -10.47
C ALA A 151 -5.01 -0.69 -11.51
#